data_AF-A0A8T5M8H7-F1
#
_entry.id   AF-A0A8T5M8H7-F1
#
_cell.length_a   1.000
_cell.length_b   1.000
_cell.length_c   1.000
_cell.angle_alpha   90.00
_cell.angle_beta   90.00
_cell.angle_gamma   90.00
#
_symmetry.space_group_name_H-M   'P 1'
#
loop_
_entity.id
_entity.type
_entity.pdbx_description
1 polymer ?
#
loop_
_entity_poly.entity_id
_entity_poly.type
_entity_poly.pdbx_seq_one_letter_code
_entity_poly.pdbx_strand_id
1 'polypeptide(L)'
;MAEKEQILKEKVEHSGLFDFSSLYSFAHSWFKEGQFGVNEEKYAEKTSGSSRDIDVEWNVTKDVTDYFKFEYKVKFEAKGLTDVEVEIDGEKKAMNKGKLSVEITGTLILDRDSKWDSSPFSRFMRDVYNKYIIPSRVNNMKGELGQCAKGFKEEVKAFLEMVGRQ
;
A
#
# COMPACT_ATOMS: atom_id res chain seq x y z
N MET A 1 5.81 -4.47 -23.58
CA MET A 1 4.77 -4.21 -22.56
C MET A 1 5.18 -4.99 -21.32
N ALA A 2 5.34 -4.33 -20.17
CA ALA A 2 5.73 -5.02 -18.94
C ALA A 2 4.65 -6.04 -18.54
N GLU A 3 5.07 -7.25 -18.23
CA GLU A 3 4.17 -8.33 -17.82
C GLU A 3 3.80 -8.11 -16.34
N LYS A 4 2.51 -7.93 -16.07
CA LYS A 4 1.98 -7.69 -14.71
C LYS A 4 1.37 -8.98 -14.20
N GLU A 5 1.95 -9.55 -13.15
CA GLU A 5 1.44 -10.76 -12.54
C GLU A 5 0.97 -10.58 -11.10
N GLN A 6 -0.24 -11.08 -10.88
CA GLN A 6 -1.01 -11.30 -9.67
C GLN A 6 -1.20 -10.13 -8.68
N ILE A 7 -2.48 -9.84 -8.49
CA ILE A 7 -3.09 -8.79 -7.69
C ILE A 7 -3.33 -9.37 -6.29
N LEU A 8 -2.36 -9.24 -5.38
CA LEU A 8 -2.63 -9.53 -3.98
C LEU A 8 -3.34 -8.32 -3.38
N LYS A 9 -4.57 -8.52 -2.92
CA LYS A 9 -5.40 -7.47 -2.35
C LYS A 9 -5.65 -7.76 -0.88
N GLU A 10 -5.20 -6.87 -0.03
CA GLU A 10 -5.52 -6.86 1.40
C GLU A 10 -6.34 -5.62 1.72
N LYS A 11 -7.29 -5.76 2.66
CA LYS A 11 -8.18 -4.68 3.07
C LYS A 11 -8.31 -4.65 4.58
N VAL A 12 -8.34 -3.45 5.13
CA VAL A 12 -8.69 -3.15 6.52
C VAL A 12 -9.90 -2.23 6.50
N GLU A 13 -10.93 -2.58 7.27
CA GLU A 13 -12.08 -1.73 7.52
C GLU A 13 -12.20 -1.48 9.01
N HIS A 14 -12.45 -0.23 9.37
CA HIS A 14 -12.63 0.21 10.74
C HIS A 14 -13.79 1.20 10.82
N SER A 15 -14.56 1.14 11.88
CA SER A 15 -15.67 2.06 12.14
C SER A 15 -15.60 2.47 13.60
N GLY A 16 -15.41 3.76 13.88
CA GLY A 16 -15.14 4.20 15.23
C GLY A 16 -14.41 5.54 15.28
N LEU A 17 -13.68 5.73 16.37
CA LEU A 17 -12.78 6.86 16.60
C LEU A 17 -11.38 6.49 16.12
N PHE A 18 -10.78 7.37 15.33
CA PHE A 18 -9.40 7.27 14.86
C PHE A 18 -8.88 8.65 14.50
N ASP A 19 -7.57 8.80 14.44
CA ASP A 19 -6.93 9.99 13.88
C ASP A 19 -6.45 9.69 12.46
N PHE A 20 -7.13 10.26 11.47
CA PHE A 20 -6.78 10.04 10.06
C PHE A 20 -5.43 10.68 9.70
N SER A 21 -5.09 11.83 10.28
CA SER A 21 -3.83 12.53 10.00
C SER A 21 -2.63 11.75 10.52
N SER A 22 -2.75 11.22 11.74
CA SER A 22 -1.72 10.36 12.33
C SER A 22 -1.60 9.04 11.57
N LEU A 23 -2.71 8.42 11.16
CA LEU A 23 -2.68 7.20 10.34
C LEU A 23 -1.99 7.44 8.98
N TYR A 24 -2.35 8.52 8.28
CA TYR A 24 -1.77 8.89 7.00
C TYR A 24 -0.25 9.06 7.13
N SER A 25 0.19 9.79 8.16
CA SER A 25 1.61 10.03 8.43
C SER A 25 2.34 8.73 8.79
N PHE A 26 1.74 7.89 9.63
CA PHE A 26 2.26 6.57 9.99
C PHE A 26 2.45 5.69 8.75
N ALA A 27 1.41 5.56 7.91
CA ALA A 27 1.46 4.74 6.72
C ALA A 27 2.54 5.21 5.74
N HIS A 28 2.66 6.52 5.54
CA HIS A 28 3.71 7.09 4.69
C HIS A 28 5.12 6.81 5.25
N SER A 29 5.32 6.94 6.56
CA SER A 29 6.60 6.62 7.21
C SER A 29 6.94 5.13 7.09
N TRP A 30 5.98 4.24 7.30
CA TRP A 30 6.16 2.79 7.15
C TRP A 30 6.73 2.42 5.77
N PHE A 31 6.16 3.00 4.70
CA PHE A 31 6.68 2.77 3.35
C PHE A 31 8.06 3.38 3.13
N LYS A 32 8.32 4.59 3.65
CA LYS A 32 9.65 5.21 3.53
C LYS A 32 10.74 4.43 4.27
N GLU A 33 10.47 3.94 5.47
CA GLU A 33 11.37 3.07 6.24
C GLU A 33 11.63 1.75 5.50
N GLY A 34 10.61 1.20 4.85
CA GLY A 34 10.72 0.07 3.92
C GLY A 34 11.47 0.38 2.61
N GLN A 35 11.99 1.60 2.43
CA GLN A 35 12.66 2.10 1.23
C GLN A 35 11.78 2.07 -0.03
N PHE A 36 10.46 2.22 0.14
CA PHE A 36 9.55 2.40 -0.97
C PHE A 36 9.46 3.88 -1.35
N GLY A 37 9.37 4.15 -2.65
CA GLY A 37 8.95 5.45 -3.17
C GLY A 37 7.43 5.55 -3.12
N VAL A 38 6.89 6.56 -2.44
CA VAL A 38 5.46 6.85 -2.37
C VAL A 38 5.14 8.01 -3.30
N ASN A 39 4.22 7.80 -4.23
CA ASN A 39 3.68 8.84 -5.10
C ASN A 39 2.17 8.97 -4.85
N GLU A 40 1.72 10.13 -4.40
CA GLU A 40 0.29 10.39 -4.24
C GLU A 40 -0.34 10.71 -5.60
N GLU A 41 -1.15 9.78 -6.11
CA GLU A 41 -1.83 9.94 -7.41
C GLU A 41 -3.11 10.77 -7.26
N LYS A 42 -3.74 10.73 -6.08
CA LYS A 42 -4.99 11.41 -5.81
C LYS A 42 -5.14 11.74 -4.34
N TYR A 43 -5.60 12.96 -4.09
CA TYR A 43 -6.18 13.39 -2.83
C TYR A 43 -7.48 14.13 -3.14
N ALA A 44 -8.60 13.64 -2.62
CA ALA A 44 -9.90 14.28 -2.79
C ALA A 44 -10.61 14.34 -1.45
N GLU A 45 -11.06 15.54 -1.08
CA GLU A 45 -11.83 15.77 0.13
C GLU A 45 -13.17 16.42 -0.25
N LYS A 46 -14.26 15.86 0.29
CA LYS A 46 -15.62 16.36 0.08
C LYS A 46 -16.26 16.65 1.42
N THR A 47 -16.56 17.91 1.67
CA THR A 47 -17.23 18.35 2.90
C THR A 47 -18.74 18.45 2.66
N SER A 48 -19.54 17.89 3.57
CA SER A 48 -21.00 17.95 3.56
C SER A 48 -21.50 18.38 4.95
N GLY A 49 -21.66 19.68 5.16
CA GLY A 49 -22.04 20.22 6.46
C GLY A 49 -20.92 20.02 7.49
N SER A 50 -21.18 19.25 8.55
CA SER A 50 -20.22 18.94 9.61
C SER A 50 -19.42 17.65 9.36
N SER A 51 -19.71 16.91 8.29
CA SER A 51 -18.97 15.70 7.93
C SER A 51 -18.07 15.92 6.71
N ARG A 52 -17.01 15.13 6.61
CA ARG A 52 -16.12 15.08 5.44
C ARG A 52 -15.86 13.65 5.00
N ASP A 53 -15.74 13.48 3.69
CA ASP A 53 -15.28 12.25 3.06
C ASP A 53 -13.91 12.52 2.45
N ILE A 54 -12.95 11.62 2.67
CA ILE A 54 -11.59 11.72 2.17
C ILE A 54 -11.27 10.46 1.36
N ASP A 55 -10.84 10.64 0.12
CA ASP A 55 -10.34 9.59 -0.77
C ASP A 55 -8.89 9.90 -1.15
N VAL A 56 -7.96 9.04 -0.77
CA VAL A 56 -6.54 9.15 -1.12
C VAL A 56 -6.11 7.89 -1.87
N GLU A 57 -5.36 8.06 -2.96
CA GLU A 57 -4.73 6.96 -3.70
C GLU A 57 -3.24 7.21 -3.84
N TRP A 58 -2.44 6.25 -3.36
CA TRP A 58 -0.99 6.24 -3.51
C TRP A 58 -0.56 5.11 -4.44
N ASN A 59 0.44 5.42 -5.25
CA ASN A 59 1.24 4.47 -5.99
C ASN A 59 2.59 4.35 -5.30
N VAL A 60 2.82 3.20 -4.68
CA VAL A 60 4.01 2.91 -3.88
C VAL A 60 4.86 1.91 -4.66
N THR A 61 6.12 2.22 -4.88
CA THR A 61 6.99 1.37 -5.67
C THR A 61 8.33 1.10 -5.02
N LYS A 62 8.89 -0.07 -5.28
CA LYS A 62 10.25 -0.44 -4.87
C LYS A 62 10.89 -1.30 -5.94
N ASP A 63 12.09 -0.89 -6.34
CA ASP A 63 12.93 -1.68 -7.21
C ASP A 63 13.63 -2.75 -6.36
N VAL A 64 13.34 -4.01 -6.66
CA VAL A 64 13.90 -5.16 -5.92
C VAL A 64 15.14 -5.65 -6.63
N THR A 65 15.08 -5.72 -7.96
CA THR A 65 16.22 -6.01 -8.85
C THR A 65 16.03 -5.26 -10.15
N ASP A 66 17.01 -5.30 -11.06
CA ASP A 66 16.89 -4.74 -12.40
C ASP A 66 15.74 -5.35 -13.24
N TYR A 67 15.19 -6.49 -12.80
CA TYR A 67 14.12 -7.21 -13.50
C TYR A 67 12.76 -7.15 -12.77
N PHE A 68 12.78 -7.14 -11.43
CA PHE A 68 11.58 -7.17 -10.59
C PHE A 68 11.34 -5.82 -9.91
N LYS A 69 10.13 -5.29 -10.10
CA LYS A 69 9.65 -4.11 -9.39
C LYS A 69 8.36 -4.44 -8.64
N PHE A 70 8.31 -4.05 -7.38
CA PHE A 70 7.08 -4.08 -6.59
C PHE A 70 6.33 -2.77 -6.82
N GLU A 71 5.04 -2.89 -7.14
CA GLU A 71 4.10 -1.79 -7.23
C GLU A 71 2.91 -2.10 -6.32
N TYR A 72 2.60 -1.19 -5.40
CA TYR A 72 1.41 -1.25 -4.57
C TYR A 72 0.54 -0.05 -4.86
N LYS A 73 -0.74 -0.29 -5.06
CA LYS A 73 -1.76 0.75 -5.01
C LYS A 73 -2.38 0.72 -3.62
N VAL A 74 -2.21 1.81 -2.87
CA VAL A 74 -2.79 1.97 -1.53
C VAL A 74 -3.91 2.98 -1.62
N LYS A 75 -5.11 2.60 -1.22
CA LYS A 75 -6.29 3.45 -1.24
C LYS A 75 -6.81 3.64 0.18
N PHE A 76 -6.89 4.88 0.61
CA PHE A 76 -7.56 5.27 1.85
C PHE A 76 -8.92 5.87 1.47
N GLU A 77 -9.98 5.34 2.06
CA GLU A 77 -11.33 5.89 1.95
C GLU A 77 -11.86 6.11 3.36
N ALA A 78 -11.99 7.36 3.77
CA ALA A 78 -12.62 7.76 5.01
C ALA A 78 -13.98 8.40 4.69
N LYS A 79 -15.05 7.90 5.30
CA LYS A 79 -16.43 8.36 5.03
C LYS A 79 -17.11 8.83 6.30
N GLY A 80 -17.83 9.93 6.18
CA GLY A 80 -18.59 10.55 7.25
C GLY A 80 -17.72 10.96 8.44
N LEU A 81 -16.48 11.39 8.18
CA LEU A 81 -15.59 11.86 9.23
C LEU A 81 -16.18 13.10 9.89
N THR A 82 -16.24 13.08 11.21
CA THR A 82 -16.63 14.22 12.04
C THR A 82 -15.57 14.41 13.11
N ASP A 83 -15.21 15.66 13.37
CA ASP A 83 -14.19 15.97 14.38
C ASP A 83 -14.82 15.97 15.77
N VAL A 84 -14.17 15.27 16.71
CA VAL A 84 -14.60 15.16 18.09
C VAL A 84 -13.41 15.37 19.01
N GLU A 85 -13.61 16.09 20.11
CA GLU A 85 -12.61 16.17 21.18
C GLU A 85 -12.84 15.02 22.16
N VAL A 86 -11.80 14.25 22.42
CA VAL A 86 -11.79 13.18 23.42
C VAL A 86 -10.75 13.50 24.47
N GLU A 87 -11.10 13.36 25.74
CA GLU A 87 -10.15 13.50 26.85
C GLU A 87 -9.45 12.15 27.05
N ILE A 88 -8.16 12.11 26.72
CA ILE A 88 -7.30 10.90 26.84
C ILE A 88 -6.16 11.28 27.78
N ASP A 89 -6.01 10.54 28.88
CA ASP A 89 -5.00 10.80 29.91
C ASP A 89 -5.04 12.23 30.50
N GLY A 90 -6.22 12.86 30.53
CA GLY A 90 -6.42 14.23 31.01
C GLY A 90 -6.07 15.32 30.00
N GLU A 91 -5.65 14.95 28.78
CA GLU A 91 -5.44 15.87 27.66
C GLU A 91 -6.55 15.75 26.63
N LYS A 92 -7.06 16.90 26.16
CA LYS A 92 -8.01 16.93 25.05
C LYS A 92 -7.27 16.67 23.74
N LYS A 93 -7.62 15.59 23.06
CA LYS A 93 -7.14 15.26 21.71
C LYS A 93 -8.27 15.36 20.70
N ALA A 94 -7.99 16.01 19.59
CA ALA A 94 -8.88 16.02 18.44
C ALA A 94 -8.78 14.66 17.72
N MET A 95 -9.90 13.97 17.60
CA MET A 95 -10.04 12.69 16.92
C MET A 95 -11.09 12.81 15.81
N ASN A 96 -11.08 11.87 14.87
CA ASN A 96 -12.12 11.76 13.86
C ASN A 96 -13.02 10.56 14.16
N LYS A 97 -14.33 10.76 14.11
CA LYS A 97 -15.33 9.70 14.15
C LYS A 97 -15.85 9.43 12.76
N GLY A 98 -15.78 8.19 12.29
CA GLY A 98 -16.30 7.82 10.98
C GLY A 98 -16.05 6.36 10.61
N LYS A 99 -16.06 6.09 9.29
CA LYS A 99 -15.67 4.80 8.72
C LYS A 99 -14.41 4.97 7.91
N LEU A 100 -13.45 4.08 8.09
CA LEU A 100 -12.19 4.04 7.37
C LEU A 100 -12.06 2.71 6.64
N SER A 101 -11.62 2.76 5.40
CA SER A 101 -11.19 1.62 4.61
C SER A 101 -9.79 1.90 4.07
N VAL A 102 -8.86 1.00 4.35
CA VAL A 102 -7.51 1.01 3.78
C VAL A 102 -7.36 -0.26 2.94
N GLU A 103 -7.16 -0.08 1.64
CA GLU A 103 -6.96 -1.16 0.70
C GLU A 103 -5.54 -1.09 0.14
N ILE A 104 -4.82 -2.21 0.14
CA ILE A 104 -3.51 -2.34 -0.50
C ILE A 104 -3.59 -3.43 -1.56
N THR A 105 -3.24 -3.05 -2.78
CA THR A 105 -3.19 -3.94 -3.94
C THR A 105 -1.76 -4.04 -4.45
N GLY A 106 -1.10 -5.16 -4.21
CA GLY A 106 0.23 -5.46 -4.72
C GLY A 106 0.20 -6.03 -6.12
N THR A 107 1.14 -5.58 -6.95
CA THR A 107 1.39 -6.05 -8.31
C THR A 107 2.89 -6.28 -8.48
N LEU A 108 3.27 -7.47 -8.96
CA LEU A 108 4.64 -7.72 -9.38
C LEU A 108 4.78 -7.30 -10.84
N ILE A 109 5.69 -6.36 -11.10
CA ILE A 109 6.03 -5.93 -12.46
C ILE A 109 7.31 -6.66 -12.89
N LEU A 110 7.21 -7.39 -13.99
CA LEU A 110 8.32 -8.07 -14.66
C LEU A 110 8.76 -7.25 -15.88
N ASP A 111 10.07 -7.18 -16.09
CA ASP A 111 10.70 -6.54 -17.26
C ASP A 111 10.30 -5.06 -17.45
N ARG A 112 10.81 -4.21 -16.55
CA ARG A 112 10.60 -2.75 -16.55
C ARG A 112 11.12 -2.04 -17.81
N ASP A 113 12.12 -2.60 -18.49
CA ASP A 113 12.92 -1.90 -19.51
C ASP A 113 12.74 -2.44 -20.93
N SER A 114 12.05 -3.57 -21.16
CA SER A 114 11.97 -4.21 -22.50
C SER A 114 13.35 -4.41 -23.17
N LYS A 115 14.44 -4.41 -22.39
CA LYS A 115 15.83 -4.54 -22.87
C LYS A 115 16.13 -5.94 -23.40
N TRP A 116 15.25 -6.90 -23.16
CA TRP A 116 15.41 -8.29 -23.58
C TRP A 116 14.93 -8.56 -25.01
N ASP A 117 14.31 -7.59 -25.70
CA ASP A 117 13.80 -7.76 -27.07
C ASP A 117 14.81 -7.39 -28.18
N SER A 118 16.02 -6.91 -27.84
CA SER A 118 16.91 -6.25 -28.82
C SER A 118 18.26 -6.94 -29.12
N SER A 119 18.67 -8.02 -28.45
CA SER A 119 20.00 -8.65 -28.67
C SER A 119 19.95 -10.16 -28.99
N PRO A 120 20.77 -10.69 -29.93
CA PRO A 120 20.86 -12.13 -30.18
C PRO A 120 21.26 -12.98 -28.95
N PHE A 121 22.00 -12.39 -28.00
CA PHE A 121 22.40 -13.05 -26.75
C PHE A 121 21.21 -13.17 -25.76
N SER A 122 20.19 -12.29 -25.86
CA SER A 122 18.99 -12.34 -25.01
C SER A 122 18.05 -13.48 -25.39
N ARG A 123 18.05 -13.95 -26.65
CA ARG A 123 17.25 -15.10 -27.09
C ARG A 123 17.70 -16.43 -26.47
N PHE A 124 19.01 -16.67 -26.35
CA PHE A 124 19.54 -17.89 -25.73
C PHE A 124 19.36 -17.90 -24.20
N MET A 125 19.51 -16.76 -23.54
CA MET A 125 19.22 -16.61 -22.11
C MET A 125 17.72 -16.70 -21.82
N ARG A 126 16.83 -16.22 -22.71
CA ARG A 126 15.37 -16.37 -22.58
C ARG A 126 14.94 -17.82 -22.44
N ASP A 127 15.51 -18.74 -23.22
CA ASP A 127 15.13 -20.15 -23.20
C ASP A 127 15.68 -20.91 -21.97
N VAL A 128 16.84 -20.53 -21.44
CA VAL A 128 17.42 -21.13 -20.22
C VAL A 128 16.82 -20.54 -18.93
N TYR A 129 16.55 -19.23 -18.91
CA TYR A 129 15.92 -18.54 -17.77
C TYR A 129 14.43 -18.92 -17.64
N ASN A 130 13.67 -18.97 -18.76
CA ASN A 130 12.26 -19.41 -18.80
C ASN A 130 12.07 -20.85 -18.33
N LYS A 131 13.01 -21.75 -18.63
CA LYS A 131 12.81 -23.19 -18.42
C LYS A 131 13.10 -23.65 -16.98
N TYR A 132 13.93 -22.94 -16.21
CA TYR A 132 14.37 -23.41 -14.88
C TYR A 132 14.47 -22.37 -13.75
N ILE A 133 14.51 -21.05 -14.02
CA ILE A 133 14.81 -20.01 -13.00
C ILE A 133 13.59 -19.12 -12.66
N ILE A 134 12.71 -18.87 -13.63
CA ILE A 134 11.61 -17.90 -13.49
C ILE A 134 10.51 -18.35 -12.52
N PRO A 135 9.98 -19.58 -12.55
CA PRO A 135 8.80 -19.91 -11.73
C PRO A 135 9.09 -19.81 -10.22
N SER A 136 10.23 -20.33 -9.78
CA SER A 136 10.59 -20.32 -8.35
C SER A 136 10.90 -18.90 -7.86
N ARG A 137 11.66 -18.10 -8.62
CA ARG A 137 11.93 -16.70 -8.24
C ARG A 137 10.69 -15.84 -8.29
N VAL A 138 9.86 -15.94 -9.33
CA VAL A 138 8.59 -15.23 -9.42
C VAL A 138 7.68 -15.61 -8.25
N ASN A 139 7.58 -16.89 -7.91
CA ASN A 139 6.78 -17.32 -6.75
C ASN A 139 7.33 -16.79 -5.43
N ASN A 140 8.66 -16.78 -5.24
CA ASN A 140 9.27 -16.18 -4.06
C ASN A 140 8.99 -14.67 -3.98
N MET A 141 9.14 -13.95 -5.09
CA MET A 141 8.86 -12.51 -5.16
C MET A 141 7.37 -12.22 -4.93
N LYS A 142 6.46 -13.03 -5.45
CA LYS A 142 5.02 -12.96 -5.12
C LYS A 142 4.77 -13.21 -3.64
N GLY A 143 5.49 -14.16 -3.05
CA GLY A 143 5.46 -14.43 -1.61
C GLY A 143 5.88 -13.22 -0.79
N GLU A 144 7.01 -12.62 -1.12
CA GLU A 144 7.52 -11.39 -0.47
C GLU A 144 6.57 -10.21 -0.66
N LEU A 145 6.08 -10.01 -1.88
CA LEU A 145 5.09 -8.98 -2.20
C LEU A 145 3.83 -9.16 -1.32
N GLY A 146 3.39 -10.41 -1.19
CA GLY A 146 2.30 -10.85 -0.34
C GLY A 146 2.51 -10.57 1.14
N GLN A 147 3.67 -10.93 1.66
CA GLN A 147 4.06 -10.73 3.05
C GLN A 147 4.15 -9.25 3.41
N CYS A 148 4.68 -8.42 2.52
CA CYS A 148 4.76 -6.97 2.71
C CYS A 148 3.36 -6.35 2.83
N ALA A 149 2.43 -6.67 1.91
CA ALA A 149 1.06 -6.17 1.99
C ALA A 149 0.32 -6.65 3.25
N LYS A 150 0.53 -7.90 3.66
CA LYS A 150 -0.01 -8.42 4.92
C LYS A 150 0.61 -7.72 6.14
N GLY A 151 1.92 -7.48 6.13
CA GLY A 151 2.62 -6.74 7.18
C GLY A 151 2.04 -5.34 7.33
N PHE A 152 1.93 -4.58 6.24
CA PHE A 152 1.31 -3.26 6.25
C PHE A 152 -0.12 -3.28 6.80
N LYS A 153 -0.94 -4.26 6.37
CA LYS A 153 -2.31 -4.43 6.86
C LYS A 153 -2.36 -4.65 8.38
N GLU A 154 -1.51 -5.53 8.91
CA GLU A 154 -1.48 -5.81 10.36
C GLU A 154 -0.97 -4.60 11.16
N GLU A 155 0.01 -3.86 10.65
CA GLU A 155 0.49 -2.60 11.25
C GLU A 155 -0.61 -1.52 11.27
N VAL A 156 -1.37 -1.35 10.18
CA VAL A 156 -2.52 -0.44 10.13
C VAL A 156 -3.60 -0.86 11.13
N LYS A 157 -3.90 -2.17 11.25
CA LYS A 157 -4.85 -2.65 12.26
C LYS A 157 -4.37 -2.38 13.67
N ALA A 158 -3.10 -2.69 13.97
CA ALA A 158 -2.51 -2.46 15.28
C ALA A 158 -2.58 -0.97 15.66
N PHE A 159 -2.25 -0.08 14.71
CA PHE A 159 -2.41 1.36 14.87
C PHE A 159 -3.84 1.75 15.26
N LEU A 160 -4.84 1.25 14.53
CA LEU A 160 -6.25 1.54 14.79
C LEU A 160 -6.76 0.96 16.12
N GLU A 161 -6.28 -0.22 16.52
CA GLU A 161 -6.64 -0.85 17.79
C GLU A 161 -6.04 -0.13 19.00
N MET A 162 -4.81 0.38 18.89
CA MET A 162 -4.18 1.15 19.96
C MET A 162 -4.97 2.42 20.28
N VAL A 163 -5.47 3.12 19.25
CA VAL A 163 -6.31 4.31 19.43
C VAL A 163 -7.67 3.96 20.06
N GLY A 164 -8.19 2.75 19.83
CA GLY A 164 -9.45 2.29 20.40
C GLY A 164 -9.37 1.74 21.83
N ARG A 165 -8.17 1.52 22.39
CA ARG A 165 -7.95 0.99 23.75
C ARG A 165 -7.57 2.06 24.78
N GLN A 166 -7.47 3.33 24.39
CA GLN A 166 -7.10 4.45 25.25
C GLN A 166 -8.30 5.36 25.53
#